data_AF-A0A7C5XVY5-F1
#
_entry.id   AF-A0A7C5XVY5-F1
#
_cell.length_a   1.000
_cell.length_b   1.000
_cell.length_c   1.000
_cell.angle_alpha   90.00
_cell.angle_beta   90.00
_cell.angle_gamma   90.00
#
_symmetry.space_group_name_H-M   'P 1'
#
loop_
_entity.id
_entity.type
_entity.pdbx_description
1 polymer ?
#
loop_
_entity_poly.entity_id
_entity_poly.type
_entity_poly.pdbx_seq_one_letter_code
_entity_poly.pdbx_strand_id
1 'polypeptide(L)'
;MDHRYQLEKALWTSDDFEVMGWHDSRVWAMVADEENFEFAMDLDYIFEWVDPEPGETHFKFWVAPVTMVFENAYDISIKIESAQGGIEVANLQREEL
;
A
#
# COMPACT_ATOMS: atom_id res chain seq x y z
N MET A 1 -1.89 24.02 -13.76
CA MET A 1 -1.23 23.20 -14.80
C MET A 1 -1.89 21.84 -14.73
N ASP A 2 -2.14 21.17 -15.86
CA ASP A 2 -2.68 19.79 -15.87
C ASP A 2 -1.56 18.85 -15.41
N HIS A 3 -1.41 18.73 -14.09
CA HIS A 3 -0.46 17.82 -13.48
C HIS A 3 -1.08 16.42 -13.62
N ARG A 4 -0.47 15.58 -14.46
CA ARG A 4 -0.89 14.20 -14.66
C ARG A 4 0.25 13.32 -14.19
N TYR A 5 -0.02 12.49 -13.19
CA TYR A 5 0.93 11.48 -12.75
C TYR A 5 1.17 10.48 -13.88
N GLN A 6 2.43 10.15 -14.14
CA GLN A 6 2.80 9.10 -15.07
C GLN A 6 3.30 7.89 -14.29
N LEU A 7 2.56 6.79 -14.40
CA LEU A 7 2.94 5.55 -13.75
C LEU A 7 4.26 5.04 -14.35
N GLU A 8 5.26 4.85 -13.50
CA GLU A 8 6.58 4.37 -13.90
C GLU A 8 6.51 2.90 -14.30
N LYS A 9 5.72 2.11 -13.56
CA LYS A 9 5.46 0.70 -13.85
C LYS A 9 4.18 0.18 -13.18
N ALA A 10 3.62 -0.86 -13.79
CA ALA A 10 2.41 -1.54 -13.31
C ALA A 10 2.68 -2.66 -12.30
N LEU A 11 3.92 -3.16 -12.23
CA LEU A 11 4.32 -4.22 -11.31
C LEU A 11 5.55 -3.77 -10.54
N TRP A 12 5.43 -3.74 -9.22
CA TRP A 12 6.51 -3.47 -8.27
C TRP A 12 6.84 -4.77 -7.54
N THR A 13 8.12 -5.00 -7.26
CA THR A 13 8.60 -6.25 -6.65
C THR A 13 9.40 -5.95 -5.39
N SER A 14 9.84 -6.99 -4.68
CA SER A 14 10.70 -6.86 -3.50
C SER A 14 12.04 -6.16 -3.77
N ASP A 15 12.51 -6.14 -5.02
CA ASP A 15 13.70 -5.39 -5.45
C ASP A 15 13.51 -3.87 -5.33
N ASP A 16 12.26 -3.41 -5.31
CA ASP A 16 11.90 -1.99 -5.28
C ASP A 16 11.56 -1.49 -3.87
N PHE A 17 11.60 -2.37 -2.88
CA PHE A 17 11.06 -2.13 -1.54
C PHE A 17 11.55 -0.81 -0.92
N GLU A 18 12.83 -0.46 -1.11
CA GLU A 18 13.47 0.73 -0.54
C GLU A 18 12.92 2.06 -1.08
N VAL A 19 12.29 2.05 -2.26
CA VAL A 19 11.74 3.26 -2.90
C VAL A 19 10.21 3.30 -2.86
N MET A 20 9.56 2.23 -2.39
CA MET A 20 8.11 2.18 -2.27
C MET A 20 7.62 2.92 -1.02
N GLY A 21 6.58 3.72 -1.18
CA GLY A 21 5.95 4.50 -0.12
C GLY A 21 4.69 3.81 0.38
N TRP A 22 4.78 3.10 1.51
CA TRP A 22 3.65 2.32 2.04
C TRP A 22 2.72 3.12 2.95
N HIS A 23 3.24 4.17 3.60
CA HIS A 23 2.55 4.95 4.62
C HIS A 23 1.20 5.49 4.11
N ASP A 24 0.18 5.46 4.96
CA ASP A 24 -1.21 5.91 4.72
C ASP A 24 -1.98 5.14 3.63
N SER A 25 -1.40 4.08 3.05
CA SER A 25 -2.13 3.25 2.08
C SER A 25 -3.31 2.56 2.77
N ARG A 26 -4.52 2.81 2.27
CA ARG A 26 -5.74 2.25 2.85
C ARG A 26 -5.88 0.78 2.47
N VAL A 27 -6.11 -0.09 3.43
CA VAL A 27 -6.36 -1.52 3.20
C VAL A 27 -7.86 -1.80 3.17
N TRP A 28 -8.32 -2.49 2.13
CA TRP A 28 -9.72 -2.84 1.90
C TRP A 28 -10.01 -4.32 2.13
N ALA A 29 -9.07 -5.20 1.78
CA ALA A 29 -9.21 -6.63 1.94
C ALA A 29 -7.88 -7.30 2.28
N MET A 30 -7.96 -8.44 2.96
CA MET A 30 -6.87 -9.37 3.22
C MET A 30 -7.38 -10.75 2.86
N VAL A 31 -6.65 -11.48 2.02
CA VAL A 31 -7.04 -12.79 1.49
C VAL A 31 -5.86 -13.75 1.64
N ALA A 32 -6.11 -14.90 2.26
CA ALA A 32 -5.17 -16.02 2.24
C ALA A 32 -5.60 -16.98 1.12
N ASP A 33 -4.68 -17.28 0.21
CA ASP A 33 -4.82 -18.27 -0.84
C ASP A 33 -3.96 -19.49 -0.49
N GLU A 34 -4.62 -20.51 0.06
CA GLU A 34 -3.96 -21.75 0.47
C GLU A 34 -3.51 -22.63 -0.70
N GLU A 35 -4.12 -22.46 -1.88
CA GLU A 35 -3.77 -23.27 -3.05
C GLU A 35 -2.45 -22.80 -3.65
N ASN A 36 -2.23 -21.48 -3.68
CA ASN A 36 -1.02 -20.87 -4.22
C ASN A 36 0.04 -20.51 -3.16
N PHE A 37 -0.27 -20.69 -1.87
CA PHE A 37 0.56 -20.21 -0.75
C PHE A 37 0.83 -18.70 -0.85
N GLU A 38 -0.22 -17.93 -1.06
CA GLU A 38 -0.15 -16.47 -1.17
C GLU A 38 -0.96 -15.78 -0.07
N PHE A 39 -0.48 -14.63 0.35
CA PHE A 39 -1.28 -13.69 1.15
C PHE A 39 -1.39 -12.38 0.39
N ALA A 40 -2.62 -12.00 0.03
CA ALA A 40 -2.89 -10.81 -0.75
C ALA A 40 -3.60 -9.75 0.08
N MET A 41 -3.23 -8.50 -0.14
CA MET A 41 -3.93 -7.33 0.40
C MET A 41 -4.36 -6.42 -0.74
N ASP A 42 -5.64 -6.02 -0.73
CA ASP A 42 -6.14 -4.98 -1.63
C ASP A 42 -6.01 -3.63 -0.94
N LEU A 43 -5.37 -2.68 -1.61
CA LEU A 43 -5.07 -1.38 -1.04
C LEU A 43 -5.10 -0.24 -2.06
N ASP A 44 -5.41 0.95 -1.58
CA ASP A 44 -5.24 2.20 -2.31
C ASP A 44 -3.81 2.70 -2.08
N TYR A 45 -2.91 2.43 -3.03
CA TYR A 45 -1.51 2.83 -2.93
C TYR A 45 -1.33 4.29 -3.31
N ILE A 46 -0.59 5.02 -2.47
CA ILE A 46 -0.28 6.43 -2.70
C ILE A 46 1.03 6.53 -3.47
N PHE A 47 0.94 6.99 -4.72
CA PHE A 47 2.10 7.18 -5.60
C PHE A 47 2.84 8.49 -5.33
N GLU A 48 2.09 9.56 -5.02
CA GLU A 48 2.66 10.89 -4.79
C GLU A 48 1.76 11.72 -3.89
N TRP A 49 2.39 12.51 -3.03
CA TRP A 49 1.76 13.54 -2.21
C TRP A 49 1.88 14.87 -2.93
N VAL A 50 0.74 15.55 -3.11
CA VAL A 50 0.68 16.87 -3.72
C VAL A 50 0.43 17.89 -2.62
N ASP A 51 1.40 18.80 -2.44
CA ASP A 51 1.30 19.91 -1.49
C ASP A 51 0.06 20.76 -1.75
N PRO A 52 -0.61 21.28 -0.69
CA PRO A 52 -1.72 22.20 -0.84
C PRO A 52 -1.29 23.50 -1.56
N GLU A 53 -2.10 23.94 -2.52
CA GLU A 53 -1.91 25.27 -3.13
C GLU A 53 -2.25 26.40 -2.13
N PRO A 54 -1.82 27.66 -2.36
CA PRO A 54 -2.16 28.77 -1.49
C PRO A 54 -3.67 28.90 -1.24
N GLY A 55 -4.09 28.74 0.01
CA GLY A 55 -5.50 28.77 0.44
C GLY A 55 -6.13 27.39 0.64
N GLU A 56 -5.44 26.31 0.27
CA GLU A 56 -5.83 24.94 0.59
C GLU A 56 -5.23 24.50 1.93
N THR A 57 -5.93 23.62 2.66
CA THR A 57 -5.51 23.14 3.99
C THR A 57 -5.20 21.65 4.04
N HIS A 58 -5.39 20.93 2.94
CA HIS A 58 -5.26 19.48 2.88
C HIS A 58 -4.35 19.09 1.71
N PHE A 59 -3.53 18.07 1.93
CA PHE A 59 -2.81 17.39 0.87
C PHE A 59 -3.78 16.71 -0.10
N LYS A 60 -3.34 16.57 -1.34
CA LYS A 60 -3.97 15.70 -2.33
C LYS A 60 -3.03 14.56 -2.65
N PHE A 61 -3.56 13.46 -3.16
CA PHE A 61 -2.79 12.25 -3.38
C PHE A 61 -3.07 11.70 -4.77
N TRP A 62 -2.02 11.23 -5.43
CA TRP A 62 -2.16 10.32 -6.56
C TRP A 62 -2.29 8.91 -6.03
N VAL A 63 -3.43 8.29 -6.29
CA VAL A 63 -3.80 7.00 -5.72
C VAL A 63 -4.33 6.09 -6.82
N ALA A 64 -4.01 4.80 -6.73
CA ALA A 64 -4.68 3.78 -7.54
C ALA A 64 -4.87 2.50 -6.70
N PRO A 65 -5.91 1.70 -7.00
CA PRO A 65 -6.08 0.40 -6.39
C PRO A 65 -4.97 -0.54 -6.85
N VAL A 66 -4.35 -1.24 -5.90
CA VAL A 66 -3.33 -2.25 -6.16
C VAL A 66 -3.54 -3.47 -5.27
N THR A 67 -3.05 -4.61 -5.73
CA THR A 67 -2.96 -5.82 -4.92
C THR A 67 -1.51 -6.05 -4.54
N MET A 68 -1.21 -6.03 -3.25
CA MET A 68 0.08 -6.49 -2.71
C MET A 68 -0.02 -7.98 -2.44
N VAL A 69 0.92 -8.76 -2.96
CA VAL A 69 0.96 -10.22 -2.80
C VAL A 69 2.26 -10.60 -2.11
N PHE A 70 2.14 -11.34 -1.01
CA PHE A 70 3.24 -12.06 -0.38
C PHE A 70 3.24 -13.49 -0.93
N GLU A 71 4.25 -13.81 -1.73
CA GLU A 71 4.45 -15.15 -2.28
C GLU A 71 5.06 -16.10 -1.24
N ASN A 72 4.72 -17.38 -1.32
CA ASN A 72 5.16 -18.42 -0.36
C ASN A 72 4.81 -18.11 1.11
N ALA A 73 3.68 -17.44 1.33
CA ALA A 73 3.16 -17.10 2.65
C ALA A 73 2.34 -18.27 3.21
N TYR A 74 2.97 -19.08 4.07
CA TYR A 74 2.32 -20.24 4.72
C TYR A 74 2.19 -20.09 6.25
N ASP A 75 2.86 -19.11 6.85
CA ASP A 75 2.76 -18.79 8.28
C ASP A 75 2.44 -17.30 8.43
N ILE A 76 1.16 -17.01 8.69
CA ILE A 76 0.61 -15.66 8.66
C ILE A 76 0.03 -15.35 10.05
N SER A 77 0.56 -14.31 10.69
CA SER A 77 0.06 -13.80 11.96
C SER A 77 -0.57 -12.42 11.77
N ILE A 78 -1.86 -12.30 12.06
CA ILE A 78 -2.61 -11.05 11.92
C ILE A 78 -3.15 -10.65 13.29
N LYS A 79 -2.79 -9.45 13.73
CA LYS A 79 -3.36 -8.81 14.91
C LYS A 79 -3.98 -7.48 14.50
N ILE A 80 -5.31 -7.39 14.57
CA ILE A 80 -6.06 -6.18 14.18
C ILE A 80 -6.76 -5.59 15.41
N GLU A 81 -6.50 -4.31 15.66
CA GLU A 81 -7.22 -3.47 16.60
C GLU A 81 -7.56 -2.16 15.87
N SER A 82 -8.84 -1.83 15.71
CA SER A 82 -9.26 -0.57 15.05
C SER A 82 -10.31 0.15 15.89
N ALA A 83 -10.01 1.38 16.27
CA ALA A 83 -10.93 2.24 17.01
C ALA A 83 -11.89 3.02 16.10
N GLN A 84 -11.54 3.18 14.81
CA GLN A 84 -12.21 4.07 13.87
C GLN A 84 -12.73 3.32 12.63
N GLY A 85 -12.61 1.99 12.61
CA GLY A 85 -13.11 1.12 11.54
C GLY A 85 -12.28 1.10 10.26
N GLY A 86 -11.22 1.91 10.18
CA GLY A 86 -10.23 1.88 9.10
C GLY A 86 -9.03 0.99 9.43
N ILE A 87 -8.36 0.53 8.38
CA ILE A 87 -7.05 -0.13 8.43
C ILE A 87 -6.18 0.56 7.37
N GLU A 88 -5.00 1.00 7.77
CA GLU A 88 -4.02 1.65 6.90
C GLU A 88 -2.62 1.12 7.22
N VAL A 89 -1.72 1.23 6.26
CA VAL A 89 -0.33 0.86 6.46
C VAL A 89 0.38 2.04 7.12
N ALA A 90 0.70 1.91 8.42
CA ALA A 90 1.54 2.88 9.11
C ALA A 90 3.03 2.68 8.77
N ASN A 91 3.46 1.44 8.61
CA ASN A 91 4.83 1.08 8.31
C ASN A 91 4.88 -0.34 7.76
N LEU A 92 5.79 -0.60 6.82
CA LEU A 92 6.08 -1.94 6.33
C LEU A 92 7.58 -2.17 6.45
N GLN A 93 7.97 -3.24 7.13
CA GLN A 93 9.36 -3.57 7.38
C GLN A 93 9.64 -5.00 6.91
N ARG A 94 10.85 -5.19 6.40
CA ARG A 94 11.42 -6.51 6.10
C ARG A 94 12.50 -6.80 7.12
N GLU A 95 12.41 -7.96 7.76
CA GLU A 95 13.48 -8.48 8.61
C GLU A 95 14.34 -9.43 7.75
N GLU A 96 15.66 -9.21 7.74
CA GLU A 96 16.58 -10.22 7.24
C GLU A 96 16.90 -11.20 8.38
N LEU A 97 16.77 -12.50 8.09
CA LEU A 97 17.10 -13.60 9.01
C LEU A 97 18.60 -13.85 9.10
#